data_AF-A0A1F5KI22-F1
#
_entry.id   AF-A0A1F5KI22-F1
#
_cell.length_a   1.000
_cell.length_b   1.000
_cell.length_c   1.000
_cell.angle_alpha   90.00
_cell.angle_beta   90.00
_cell.angle_gamma   90.00
#
_symmetry.space_group_name_H-M   'P 1'
#
loop_
_entity.id
_entity.type
_entity.pdbx_description
1 polymer ?
#
loop_
_entity_poly.entity_id
_entity_poly.type
_entity_poly.pdbx_seq_one_letter_code
_entity_poly.pdbx_strand_id
1 'polypeptide(L)'
;MPGTVSIVDFFSNLDKVPLSNIRKWLRIKIDPHILENFIANRILYPSTVPVDGNEVEIDLAFFREAVSLEPKKLYDSLGNKLIIPSQFLDTFGSLQEIVFCILEVVKTSGIVGVYTKDERGVNQIGTIISPKIIIQPETTTVMVNGTTYQLKNGYLSLVPATNRHAKVRILDDEEIFISGGDLGIIFDFRKEEVKP
;
A
#
# COMPACT_ATOMS: atom_id res chain seq x y z
N MET A 1 16.39 14.50 -18.15
CA MET A 1 15.45 13.39 -17.88
C MET A 1 15.19 13.42 -16.39
N PRO A 2 13.93 13.43 -15.93
CA PRO A 2 13.65 13.26 -14.50
C PRO A 2 14.24 11.91 -14.07
N GLY A 3 15.06 11.91 -13.02
CA GLY A 3 15.67 10.69 -12.50
C GLY A 3 14.58 9.82 -11.87
N THR A 4 14.50 8.55 -12.26
CA THR A 4 13.67 7.58 -11.56
C THR A 4 14.24 7.40 -10.16
N VAL A 5 13.49 7.80 -9.14
CA VAL A 5 13.87 7.53 -7.75
C VAL A 5 13.70 6.03 -7.52
N SER A 6 14.80 5.33 -7.35
CA SER A 6 14.74 3.90 -7.07
C SER A 6 14.43 3.63 -5.61
N ILE A 7 13.90 2.44 -5.35
CA ILE A 7 13.73 1.90 -4.00
C ILE A 7 15.06 1.98 -3.23
N VAL A 8 16.17 1.70 -3.91
CA VAL A 8 17.53 1.69 -3.32
C VAL A 8 18.01 3.08 -2.91
N ASP A 9 17.58 4.11 -3.62
CA ASP A 9 17.90 5.50 -3.27
C ASP A 9 16.99 6.00 -2.13
N PHE A 10 15.74 5.53 -2.10
CA PHE A 10 14.74 5.95 -1.14
C PHE A 10 14.92 5.27 0.23
N PHE A 11 15.25 3.98 0.25
CA PHE A 11 15.44 3.16 1.46
C PHE A 11 16.91 2.86 1.71
N SER A 12 17.32 2.87 2.98
CA SER A 12 18.72 2.71 3.37
C SER A 12 19.03 1.26 3.76
N ASN A 13 20.25 0.81 3.47
CA ASN A 13 20.75 -0.53 3.80
C ASN A 13 20.02 -1.70 3.12
N LEU A 14 19.42 -1.48 1.94
CA LEU A 14 18.77 -2.56 1.20
C LEU A 14 19.73 -3.63 0.68
N ASP A 15 21.00 -3.29 0.50
CA ASP A 15 22.11 -4.20 0.18
C ASP A 15 22.39 -5.26 1.26
N LYS A 16 21.92 -5.02 2.49
CA LYS A 16 22.15 -5.91 3.64
C LYS A 16 20.97 -6.80 3.97
N VAL A 17 19.89 -6.72 3.19
CA VAL A 17 18.66 -7.46 3.43
C VAL A 17 18.87 -8.93 3.06
N PRO A 18 18.69 -9.89 4.00
CA PRO A 18 18.79 -11.30 3.67
C PRO A 18 17.72 -11.69 2.64
N LEU A 19 18.12 -12.43 1.59
CA LEU A 19 17.19 -12.89 0.54
C LEU A 19 16.04 -13.75 1.10
N SER A 20 16.26 -14.44 2.22
CA SER A 20 15.21 -15.18 2.93
C SER A 20 14.05 -14.28 3.36
N ASN A 21 14.33 -13.02 3.70
CA ASN A 21 13.30 -12.09 4.11
C ASN A 21 12.48 -11.59 2.92
N ILE A 22 13.12 -11.34 1.77
CA ILE A 22 12.40 -10.99 0.53
C ILE A 22 11.53 -12.18 0.11
N ARG A 23 12.09 -13.40 0.17
CA ARG A 23 11.41 -14.62 -0.25
C ARG A 23 10.11 -14.91 0.51
N LYS A 24 9.98 -14.48 1.78
CA LYS A 24 8.75 -14.70 2.56
C LYS A 24 7.53 -13.96 1.99
N TRP A 25 7.75 -12.93 1.17
CA TRP A 25 6.72 -12.15 0.52
C TRP A 25 6.30 -12.69 -0.85
N LEU A 26 7.13 -13.56 -1.45
CA LEU A 26 6.87 -14.13 -2.77
C LEU A 26 5.77 -15.19 -2.69
N ARG A 27 4.83 -15.11 -3.63
CA ARG A 27 3.78 -16.10 -3.90
C ARG A 27 4.24 -17.12 -4.93
N ILE A 28 5.19 -16.74 -5.80
CA ILE A 28 5.85 -17.64 -6.73
C ILE A 28 7.01 -18.41 -6.09
N LYS A 29 7.21 -19.63 -6.58
CA LYS A 29 8.41 -20.42 -6.26
C LYS A 29 9.53 -20.02 -7.22
N ILE A 30 10.53 -19.33 -6.69
CA ILE A 30 11.74 -18.94 -7.43
C ILE A 30 12.97 -19.68 -6.93
N ASP A 31 13.90 -19.95 -7.83
CA ASP A 31 15.22 -20.46 -7.47
C ASP A 31 16.03 -19.39 -6.70
N PRO A 32 16.70 -19.73 -5.58
CA PRO A 32 17.45 -18.76 -4.79
C PRO A 32 18.52 -18.00 -5.58
N HIS A 33 19.21 -18.63 -6.53
CA HIS A 33 20.24 -17.96 -7.33
C HIS A 33 19.65 -16.98 -8.33
N ILE A 34 18.46 -17.28 -8.88
CA ILE A 34 17.74 -16.32 -9.74
C ILE A 34 17.32 -15.10 -8.94
N LEU A 35 16.77 -15.30 -7.73
CA LEU A 35 16.38 -14.20 -6.84
C LEU A 35 17.60 -13.36 -6.44
N GLU A 36 18.72 -13.99 -6.08
CA GLU A 36 19.98 -13.32 -5.75
C GLU A 36 20.46 -12.43 -6.90
N ASN A 37 20.56 -12.99 -8.11
CA ASN A 37 20.99 -12.25 -9.30
C ASN A 37 20.05 -11.09 -9.62
N PHE A 38 18.74 -11.29 -9.47
CA PHE A 38 17.75 -10.25 -9.72
C PHE A 38 17.92 -9.08 -8.75
N ILE A 39 18.03 -9.35 -7.45
CA ILE A 39 18.20 -8.31 -6.42
C ILE A 39 19.56 -7.61 -6.57
N ALA A 40 20.63 -8.36 -6.83
CA ALA A 40 21.95 -7.78 -7.08
C ALA A 40 21.92 -6.84 -8.30
N ASN A 41 21.31 -7.25 -9.41
CA ASN A 41 21.13 -6.41 -10.58
C ASN A 41 20.27 -5.19 -10.28
N ARG A 42 19.23 -5.31 -9.45
CA ARG A 42 18.39 -4.17 -9.06
C ARG A 42 19.15 -3.15 -8.22
N ILE A 43 20.05 -3.60 -7.35
CA ILE A 43 20.92 -2.73 -6.55
C ILE A 43 21.95 -2.03 -7.45
N LEU A 44 22.54 -2.74 -8.40
CA LEU A 44 23.53 -2.18 -9.33
C LEU A 44 22.92 -1.26 -10.39
N TYR A 45 21.70 -1.56 -10.82
CA TYR A 45 20.96 -0.86 -11.87
C TYR A 45 19.57 -0.43 -11.37
N PRO A 46 19.52 0.54 -10.45
CA PRO A 46 18.30 0.97 -9.75
C PRO A 46 17.19 1.49 -10.66
N SER A 47 17.53 1.91 -11.88
CA SER A 47 16.61 2.47 -12.88
C SER A 47 15.99 1.43 -13.81
N THR A 48 16.28 0.14 -13.61
CA THR A 48 15.63 -0.94 -14.38
C THR A 48 14.13 -0.99 -14.08
N VAL A 49 13.34 -1.49 -15.02
CA VAL A 49 11.88 -1.64 -14.90
C VAL A 49 11.56 -3.12 -15.16
N PRO A 50 10.71 -3.75 -14.35
CA PRO A 50 10.35 -5.16 -14.54
C PRO A 50 9.67 -5.37 -15.91
N VAL A 51 10.04 -6.45 -16.61
CA VAL A 51 9.53 -6.76 -17.95
C VAL A 51 8.31 -7.66 -17.95
N ASP A 52 8.10 -8.43 -16.88
CA ASP A 52 6.98 -9.35 -16.73
C ASP A 52 6.41 -9.38 -15.30
N GLY A 53 5.31 -10.11 -15.12
CA GLY A 53 4.61 -10.19 -13.84
C GLY A 53 5.41 -10.85 -12.72
N ASN A 54 6.32 -11.78 -13.03
CA ASN A 54 7.17 -12.40 -12.00
C ASN A 54 8.20 -11.39 -11.50
N GLU A 55 8.78 -10.59 -12.40
CA GLU A 55 9.71 -9.53 -12.03
C GLU A 55 9.02 -8.44 -11.20
N VAL A 56 7.79 -8.04 -11.58
CA VAL A 56 6.96 -7.13 -10.77
C VAL A 56 6.73 -7.70 -9.37
N GLU A 57 6.43 -9.01 -9.26
CA GLU A 57 6.24 -9.65 -7.96
C GLU A 57 7.51 -9.62 -7.09
N ILE A 58 8.68 -9.85 -7.69
CA ILE A 58 9.97 -9.76 -6.98
C ILE A 58 10.24 -8.32 -6.53
N ASP A 59 10.00 -7.33 -7.39
CA ASP A 59 10.16 -5.93 -7.05
C ASP A 59 9.21 -5.51 -5.91
N LEU A 60 7.94 -5.94 -5.95
CA LEU A 60 6.98 -5.70 -4.87
C LEU A 60 7.34 -6.44 -3.57
N ALA A 61 7.92 -7.65 -3.65
CA ALA A 61 8.42 -8.37 -2.49
C ALA A 61 9.63 -7.66 -1.84
N PHE A 62 10.53 -7.15 -2.68
CA PHE A 62 11.67 -6.34 -2.22
C PHE A 62 11.20 -5.03 -1.60
N PHE A 63 10.20 -4.38 -2.22
CA PHE A 63 9.56 -3.17 -1.70
C PHE A 63 8.92 -3.38 -0.33
N ARG A 64 8.17 -4.47 -0.12
CA ARG A 64 7.60 -4.80 1.20
C ARG A 64 8.68 -4.94 2.26
N GLU A 65 9.76 -5.63 1.95
CA GLU A 65 10.87 -5.78 2.90
C GLU A 65 11.51 -4.42 3.21
N ALA A 66 11.72 -3.58 2.20
CA ALA A 66 12.21 -2.21 2.38
C ALA A 66 11.30 -1.38 3.30
N VAL A 67 9.98 -1.42 3.06
CA VAL A 67 8.98 -0.77 3.90
C VAL A 67 8.98 -1.33 5.33
N SER A 68 9.25 -2.62 5.51
CA SER A 68 9.29 -3.24 6.84
C SER A 68 10.45 -2.75 7.70
N LEU A 69 11.55 -2.34 7.06
CA LEU A 69 12.72 -1.80 7.74
C LEU A 69 12.54 -0.32 8.10
N GLU A 70 11.91 0.45 7.22
CA GLU A 70 11.74 1.91 7.41
C GLU A 70 10.30 2.39 7.13
N PRO A 71 9.28 1.89 7.87
CA PRO A 71 7.88 2.19 7.58
C PRO A 71 7.56 3.69 7.69
N LYS A 72 8.29 4.41 8.54
CA LYS A 72 8.14 5.85 8.76
C LYS A 72 8.47 6.72 7.54
N LYS A 73 9.15 6.18 6.53
CA LYS A 73 9.41 6.93 5.28
C LYS A 73 8.14 7.10 4.43
N LEU A 74 7.16 6.20 4.57
CA LEU A 74 5.91 6.23 3.83
C LEU A 74 4.69 6.47 4.71
N TYR A 75 4.72 6.08 5.99
CA TYR A 75 3.60 6.23 6.91
C TYR A 75 3.94 7.11 8.11
N ASP A 76 3.25 8.25 8.20
CA ASP A 76 3.22 9.11 9.37
C ASP A 76 2.00 8.74 10.23
N SER A 77 2.25 7.97 11.30
CA SER A 77 1.22 7.52 12.23
C SER A 77 0.65 8.62 13.11
N LEU A 78 1.37 9.73 13.32
CA LEU A 78 0.88 10.86 14.10
C LEU A 78 -0.06 11.73 13.26
N GLY A 79 0.30 11.92 11.99
CA GLY A 79 -0.51 12.65 11.03
C GLY A 79 -1.64 11.83 10.38
N ASN A 80 -1.65 10.51 10.56
CA ASN A 80 -2.50 9.57 9.81
C ASN A 80 -2.37 9.79 8.29
N LYS A 81 -1.14 9.79 7.79
CA LYS A 81 -0.84 10.02 6.36
C LYS A 81 0.05 8.94 5.79
N LEU A 82 -0.35 8.43 4.63
CA LEU A 82 0.47 7.62 3.76
C LEU A 82 0.98 8.50 2.62
N ILE A 83 2.28 8.70 2.49
CA ILE A 83 2.89 9.55 1.45
C ILE A 83 3.75 8.68 0.54
N ILE A 84 3.35 8.58 -0.73
CA ILE A 84 3.98 7.73 -1.74
C ILE A 84 4.71 8.64 -2.74
N PRO A 85 6.04 8.49 -2.93
CA PRO A 85 6.74 9.15 -4.03
C PRO A 85 6.10 8.78 -5.37
N SER A 86 5.75 9.78 -6.19
CA SER A 86 5.08 9.52 -7.47
C SER A 86 5.89 8.64 -8.41
N GLN A 87 7.23 8.68 -8.30
CA GLN A 87 8.17 7.88 -9.09
C GLN A 87 8.01 6.37 -8.87
N PHE A 88 7.41 5.95 -7.75
CA PHE A 88 7.12 4.52 -7.53
C PHE A 88 6.07 4.00 -8.51
N LEU A 89 5.18 4.87 -9.02
CA LEU A 89 4.21 4.48 -10.06
C LEU A 89 4.91 4.11 -11.37
N ASP A 90 6.03 4.75 -11.69
CA ASP A 90 6.81 4.44 -12.89
C ASP A 90 7.54 3.09 -12.76
N THR A 91 7.79 2.63 -11.53
CA THR A 91 8.55 1.40 -11.24
C THR A 91 7.63 0.19 -11.07
N PHE A 92 6.56 0.34 -10.29
CA PHE A 92 5.65 -0.76 -9.94
C PHE A 92 4.32 -0.73 -10.70
N GLY A 93 4.04 0.34 -11.42
CA GLY A 93 2.81 0.52 -12.21
C GLY A 93 1.59 0.87 -11.36
N SER A 94 1.04 -0.11 -10.63
CA SER A 94 -0.26 0.03 -9.98
C SER A 94 -0.18 0.71 -8.62
N LEU A 95 -0.79 1.89 -8.50
CA LEU A 95 -0.96 2.59 -7.22
C LEU A 95 -1.63 1.71 -6.16
N GLN A 96 -2.64 0.92 -6.56
CA GLN A 96 -3.34 0.00 -5.68
C GLN A 96 -2.39 -1.06 -5.11
N GLU A 97 -1.53 -1.65 -5.95
CA GLU A 97 -0.58 -2.68 -5.52
C GLU A 97 0.46 -2.10 -4.57
N ILE A 98 0.97 -0.90 -4.85
CA ILE A 98 1.90 -0.19 -3.96
C ILE A 98 1.25 0.02 -2.59
N VAL A 99 0.05 0.59 -2.54
CA VAL A 99 -0.65 0.86 -1.27
C VAL A 99 -0.93 -0.44 -0.52
N PHE A 100 -1.35 -1.50 -1.22
CA PHE A 100 -1.59 -2.81 -0.60
C PHE A 100 -0.31 -3.41 -0.03
N CYS A 101 0.82 -3.30 -0.74
CA CYS A 101 2.11 -3.74 -0.22
C CYS A 101 2.51 -3.00 1.06
N ILE A 102 2.28 -1.69 1.10
CA ILE A 102 2.57 -0.90 2.31
C ILE A 102 1.64 -1.34 3.43
N LEU A 103 0.34 -1.52 3.17
CA LEU A 103 -0.62 -1.95 4.18
C LEU A 103 -0.37 -3.37 4.67
N GLU A 104 0.17 -4.29 3.87
CA GLU A 104 0.60 -5.62 4.31
C GLU A 104 1.68 -5.56 5.40
N VAL A 105 2.47 -4.49 5.42
CA VAL A 105 3.55 -4.27 6.39
C VAL A 105 3.13 -3.35 7.53
N VAL A 106 2.39 -2.29 7.21
CA VAL A 106 2.01 -1.22 8.11
C VAL A 106 0.58 -1.43 8.59
N LYS A 107 0.40 -1.46 9.92
CA LYS A 107 -0.91 -1.44 10.54
C LYS A 107 -1.39 0.00 10.67
N THR A 108 -2.50 0.31 10.00
CA THR A 108 -3.19 1.59 10.11
C THR A 108 -4.41 1.45 11.02
N SER A 109 -4.77 2.54 11.69
CA SER A 109 -5.97 2.61 12.53
C SER A 109 -6.76 3.88 12.21
N GLY A 110 -8.10 3.80 12.20
CA GLY A 110 -8.95 4.96 11.93
C GLY A 110 -8.93 5.38 10.46
N ILE A 111 -8.91 6.70 10.20
CA ILE A 111 -8.95 7.27 8.84
C ILE A 111 -7.56 7.79 8.49
N VAL A 112 -6.95 7.24 7.45
CA VAL A 112 -5.62 7.62 6.96
C VAL A 112 -5.74 8.21 5.55
N GLY A 113 -5.24 9.42 5.36
CA GLY A 113 -5.18 10.04 4.03
C GLY A 113 -4.04 9.44 3.20
N VAL A 114 -4.29 9.15 1.93
CA VAL A 114 -3.28 8.66 0.99
C VAL A 114 -2.88 9.78 0.04
N TYR A 115 -1.59 10.03 -0.07
CA TYR A 115 -1.02 11.11 -0.84
C TYR A 115 0.08 10.61 -1.77
N THR A 116 0.17 11.19 -2.96
CA THR A 116 1.39 11.15 -3.76
C THR A 116 2.23 12.40 -3.52
N LYS A 117 3.55 12.27 -3.63
CA LYS A 117 4.49 13.39 -3.55
C LYS A 117 5.39 13.41 -4.79
N ASP A 118 5.39 14.55 -5.48
CA ASP A 118 6.27 14.84 -6.60
C ASP A 118 7.05 16.15 -6.34
N GLU A 119 7.75 16.66 -7.36
CA GLU A 119 8.47 17.94 -7.28
C GLU A 119 7.54 19.15 -7.11
N ARG A 120 6.26 19.02 -7.48
CA ARG A 120 5.26 20.10 -7.45
C ARG A 120 4.55 20.18 -6.11
N GLY A 121 4.49 19.09 -5.36
CA GLY A 121 3.95 19.07 -4.01
C GLY A 121 3.37 17.72 -3.60
N VAL A 122 2.40 17.78 -2.69
CA VAL A 122 1.71 16.61 -2.15
C VAL A 122 0.26 16.65 -2.59
N ASN A 123 -0.21 15.61 -3.27
CA ASN A 123 -1.56 15.49 -3.81
C ASN A 123 -2.30 14.36 -3.12
N GLN A 124 -3.48 14.63 -2.55
CA GLN A 124 -4.31 13.59 -1.95
C GLN A 124 -5.00 12.79 -3.05
N ILE A 125 -4.82 11.47 -3.03
CA ILE A 125 -5.28 10.55 -4.07
C ILE A 125 -6.31 9.54 -3.56
N GLY A 126 -6.50 9.44 -2.24
CA GLY A 126 -7.49 8.55 -1.65
C GLY A 126 -7.48 8.57 -0.14
N THR A 127 -8.20 7.61 0.44
CA THR A 127 -8.30 7.42 1.90
C THR A 127 -8.32 5.93 2.23
N ILE A 128 -7.70 5.56 3.35
CA ILE A 128 -7.82 4.26 3.99
C ILE A 128 -8.71 4.41 5.22
N ILE A 129 -9.68 3.51 5.40
CA ILE A 129 -10.50 3.43 6.61
C ILE A 129 -10.27 2.06 7.26
N SER A 130 -9.78 2.07 8.49
CA SER A 130 -9.60 0.91 9.36
C SER A 130 -10.63 0.97 10.49
N PRO A 131 -11.86 0.47 10.29
CA PRO A 131 -12.93 0.57 11.28
C PRO A 131 -12.69 -0.38 12.45
N LYS A 132 -13.08 0.06 13.65
CA LYS A 132 -13.05 -0.76 14.86
C LYS A 132 -14.28 -1.67 14.90
N ILE A 133 -14.14 -2.89 14.39
CA ILE A 133 -15.22 -3.87 14.39
C ILE A 133 -15.12 -4.76 15.65
N ILE A 134 -16.07 -4.58 16.58
CA ILE A 134 -16.15 -5.34 17.83
C ILE A 134 -16.65 -6.78 17.58
N ILE A 135 -17.63 -6.95 16.69
CA ILE A 135 -18.21 -8.25 16.30
C ILE A 135 -17.96 -8.42 14.81
N GLN A 136 -17.26 -9.47 14.41
CA GLN A 136 -16.91 -9.71 13.01
C GLN A 136 -17.95 -10.61 12.33
N PRO A 137 -18.98 -10.06 11.66
CA PRO A 137 -19.73 -10.82 10.66
C PRO A 137 -18.78 -11.26 9.53
N GLU A 138 -19.21 -12.15 8.64
CA GLU A 138 -18.39 -12.50 7.47
C GLU A 138 -18.19 -11.30 6.54
N THR A 139 -19.21 -10.46 6.41
CA THR A 139 -19.21 -9.24 5.59
C THR A 139 -19.71 -8.04 6.36
N THR A 140 -19.20 -6.86 5.99
CA THR A 140 -19.61 -5.56 6.50
C THR A 140 -20.27 -4.78 5.37
N THR A 141 -21.49 -4.27 5.62
CA THR A 141 -22.17 -3.38 4.68
C THR A 141 -21.55 -1.99 4.74
N VAL A 142 -21.18 -1.45 3.58
CA VAL A 142 -20.61 -0.12 3.47
C VAL A 142 -21.33 0.65 2.36
N MET A 143 -21.72 1.88 2.62
CA MET A 143 -22.34 2.76 1.64
C MET A 143 -21.34 3.86 1.25
N VAL A 144 -21.06 3.98 -0.05
CA VAL A 144 -20.19 5.03 -0.60
C VAL A 144 -20.98 5.81 -1.65
N ASN A 145 -21.18 7.10 -1.41
CA ASN A 145 -21.97 8.00 -2.27
C ASN A 145 -23.38 7.44 -2.60
N GLY A 146 -24.01 6.77 -1.65
CA GLY A 146 -25.35 6.16 -1.81
C GLY A 146 -25.34 4.76 -2.44
N THR A 147 -24.19 4.25 -2.89
CA THR A 147 -24.05 2.88 -3.40
C THR A 147 -23.63 1.94 -2.28
N THR A 148 -24.36 0.84 -2.10
CA THR A 148 -24.08 -0.16 -1.07
C THR A 148 -23.16 -1.26 -1.58
N TYR A 149 -22.13 -1.58 -0.79
CA TYR A 149 -21.14 -2.62 -1.00
C TYR A 149 -21.15 -3.60 0.18
N GLN A 150 -20.99 -4.90 -0.11
CA GLN A 150 -20.77 -5.93 0.89
C GLN A 150 -19.30 -6.31 0.87
N LEU A 151 -18.54 -5.89 1.89
CA LEU A 151 -17.10 -6.08 1.94
C LEU A 151 -16.73 -7.19 2.92
N LYS A 152 -15.81 -8.07 2.52
CA LYS A 152 -15.42 -9.23 3.33
C LYS A 152 -14.51 -8.81 4.48
N ASN A 153 -14.86 -9.23 5.70
CA ASN A 153 -14.01 -8.97 6.86
C ASN A 153 -12.73 -9.83 6.83
N GLY A 154 -11.63 -9.27 7.33
CA GLY A 154 -10.30 -9.91 7.28
C GLY A 154 -9.47 -9.60 6.03
N TYR A 155 -9.95 -8.74 5.13
CA TYR A 155 -9.28 -8.40 3.87
C TYR A 155 -9.18 -6.88 3.66
N LEU A 156 -8.27 -6.48 2.78
CA LEU A 156 -8.26 -5.15 2.18
C LEU A 156 -9.27 -5.13 1.02
N SER A 157 -10.16 -4.14 1.01
CA SER A 157 -11.15 -3.96 -0.06
C SER A 157 -11.02 -2.57 -0.65
N LEU A 158 -10.94 -2.45 -1.97
CA LEU A 158 -10.95 -1.17 -2.66
C LEU A 158 -12.35 -0.87 -3.19
N VAL A 159 -12.86 0.31 -2.85
CA VAL A 159 -14.10 0.86 -3.40
C VAL A 159 -13.77 2.10 -4.24
N PRO A 160 -14.08 2.10 -5.55
CA PRO A 160 -13.87 3.25 -6.40
C PRO A 160 -14.66 4.47 -5.91
N ALA A 161 -13.98 5.60 -5.77
CA ALA A 161 -14.59 6.88 -5.42
C ALA A 161 -13.78 8.01 -6.06
N THR A 162 -14.00 8.23 -7.35
CA THR A 162 -13.23 9.19 -8.17
C THR A 162 -13.51 10.65 -7.80
N ASN A 163 -14.62 10.91 -7.11
CA ASN A 163 -14.93 12.25 -6.60
C ASN A 163 -13.94 12.66 -5.50
N ARG A 164 -13.49 13.91 -5.53
CA ARG A 164 -12.59 14.48 -4.50
C ARG A 164 -13.15 14.36 -3.08
N HIS A 165 -14.46 14.38 -2.94
CA HIS A 165 -15.17 14.14 -1.69
C HIS A 165 -16.12 12.96 -1.86
N ALA A 166 -16.11 12.06 -0.89
CA ALA A 166 -16.98 10.90 -0.83
C ALA A 166 -17.69 10.85 0.53
N LYS A 167 -18.97 10.52 0.50
CA LYS A 167 -19.77 10.22 1.68
C LYS A 167 -19.70 8.74 1.96
N VAL A 168 -19.25 8.38 3.15
CA VAL A 168 -19.11 6.98 3.56
C VAL A 168 -19.94 6.73 4.81
N ARG A 169 -20.66 5.62 4.81
CA ARG A 169 -21.31 5.07 6.00
C ARG A 169 -20.93 3.61 6.13
N ILE A 170 -20.49 3.20 7.32
CA ILE A 170 -20.12 1.82 7.62
C ILE A 170 -21.19 1.30 8.58
N LEU A 171 -21.89 0.21 8.22
CA LEU A 171 -23.04 -0.28 8.99
C LEU A 171 -24.06 0.85 9.26
N ASP A 172 -24.49 0.99 10.51
CA ASP A 172 -25.43 2.00 11.00
C ASP A 172 -24.72 3.21 11.67
N ASP A 173 -23.41 3.35 11.48
CA ASP A 173 -22.65 4.49 12.01
C ASP A 173 -23.02 5.81 11.30
N GLU A 174 -22.49 6.92 11.83
CA GLU A 174 -22.64 8.23 11.23
C GLU A 174 -21.97 8.33 9.85
N GLU A 175 -22.54 9.17 8.98
CA GLU A 175 -21.97 9.47 7.67
C GLU A 175 -20.72 10.35 7.83
N ILE A 176 -19.59 9.87 7.34
CA ILE A 176 -18.32 10.60 7.32
C ILE A 176 -18.02 11.11 5.92
N PHE A 177 -17.41 12.29 5.85
CA PHE A 177 -16.91 12.88 4.62
C PHE A 177 -15.41 12.65 4.53
N ILE A 178 -14.98 11.96 3.49
CA ILE A 178 -13.57 11.66 3.26
C ILE A 178 -13.17 12.01 1.83
N SER A 179 -11.87 12.01 1.57
CA SER A 179 -11.37 12.21 0.22
C SER A 179 -11.37 10.90 -0.55
N GLY A 180 -12.03 10.92 -1.71
CA GLY A 180 -11.75 9.94 -2.75
C GLY A 180 -10.51 10.36 -3.55
N GLY A 181 -10.56 10.13 -4.85
CA GLY A 181 -9.49 10.45 -5.79
C GLY A 181 -9.17 9.27 -6.69
N ASP A 182 -8.00 9.32 -7.31
CA ASP A 182 -7.56 8.31 -8.28
C ASP A 182 -7.44 6.91 -7.67
N LEU A 183 -7.07 6.80 -6.39
CA LEU A 183 -7.05 5.53 -5.66
C LEU A 183 -8.46 5.09 -5.25
N GLY A 184 -9.35 6.03 -4.90
CA GLY A 184 -10.61 5.75 -4.23
C GLY A 184 -10.46 5.53 -2.73
N ILE A 185 -11.22 4.58 -2.17
CA ILE A 185 -11.28 4.31 -0.73
C ILE A 185 -10.89 2.86 -0.48
N ILE A 186 -9.87 2.66 0.37
CA ILE A 186 -9.50 1.33 0.84
C ILE A 186 -10.10 1.11 2.21
N PHE A 187 -10.84 0.03 2.37
CA PHE A 187 -11.28 -0.45 3.67
C PHE A 187 -10.33 -1.55 4.14
N ASP A 188 -9.72 -1.32 5.30
CA ASP A 188 -8.86 -2.29 5.96
C ASP A 188 -9.64 -2.97 7.09
N PHE A 189 -10.22 -4.12 6.77
CA PHE A 189 -10.93 -4.97 7.74
C PHE A 189 -10.04 -6.08 8.31
N ARG A 190 -8.70 -5.99 8.16
CA ARG A 190 -7.80 -6.95 8.77
C ARG A 190 -7.81 -6.72 10.29
N LYS A 191 -7.70 -7.81 11.05
CA LYS A 191 -7.86 -7.77 12.51
C LYS A 191 -6.84 -6.83 13.15
N GLU A 192 -7.31 -5.84 13.90
CA GLU A 192 -6.59 -5.37 15.08
C GLU A 192 -6.86 -6.38 16.20
N GLU A 193 -5.81 -6.95 16.80
CA GLU A 193 -5.98 -7.63 18.09
C GLU A 193 -6.42 -6.56 19.09
N VAL A 194 -7.73 -6.49 19.37
CA VAL A 194 -8.22 -5.74 20.52
C VAL A 194 -7.75 -6.53 21.74
N LYS A 195 -6.60 -6.14 22.31
CA LYS A 195 -6.23 -6.64 23.64
C LYS A 195 -7.28 -6.12 24.62
N PRO A 196 -7.93 -7.01 25.40
CA PRO A 196 -8.95 -6.64 26.37
C PRO A 196 -8.43 -5.73 27.47
#